data_AF-A0A0U2DVM8-F1
#
_entry.id   AF-A0A0U2DVM8-F1
#
_cell.length_a   1.000
_cell.length_b   1.000
_cell.length_c   1.000
_cell.angle_alpha   90.00
_cell.angle_beta   90.00
_cell.angle_gamma   90.00
#
_symmetry.space_group_name_H-M   'P 1'
#
loop_
_entity.id
_entity.type
_entity.pdbx_description
1 polymer ?
#
loop_
_entity_poly.entity_id
_entity_poly.type
_entity_poly.pdbx_seq_one_letter_code
_entity_poly.pdbx_strand_id
1 'polypeptide(L)'
;MMTNLFSIFDPSTSINYSLNWLSLMIPLITLPKQFWLKKSKNLLFLMMINKFLLKEFNMLKKNKIFGVINLSTLFFLILIINFLGLFPYIFTPSS
;
A
#
# COMPACT_ATOMS: atom_id res chain seq x y z
N MET A 1 19.65 -11.89 25.27
CA MET A 1 18.31 -11.86 24.65
C MET A 1 17.32 -11.42 25.71
N MET A 2 17.03 -10.12 25.74
CA MET A 2 15.83 -9.57 26.36
C MET A 2 15.13 -8.96 25.16
N THR A 3 14.14 -9.67 24.63
CA THR A 3 13.46 -9.24 23.40
C THR A 3 12.57 -8.06 23.77
N ASN A 4 13.14 -6.86 23.71
CA ASN A 4 12.34 -5.65 23.77
C ASN A 4 11.33 -5.72 22.62
N LEU A 5 10.04 -5.49 22.92
CA LEU A 5 9.00 -5.39 21.89
C LEU A 5 9.37 -4.37 20.80
N PHE A 6 10.20 -3.38 21.14
CA PHE A 6 10.69 -2.36 20.24
C PHE A 6 11.84 -2.79 19.32
N SER A 7 12.57 -3.89 19.62
CA SER A 7 13.71 -4.31 18.80
C SER A 7 13.32 -4.74 17.39
N ILE A 8 12.02 -4.88 17.13
CA ILE A 8 11.48 -5.33 15.85
C ILE A 8 11.21 -4.13 14.91
N PHE A 9 11.12 -2.91 15.45
CA PHE A 9 11.04 -1.68 14.64
C PHE A 9 12.42 -1.20 14.17
N ASP A 10 13.48 -1.52 14.91
CA ASP A 10 14.84 -1.09 14.59
C ASP A 10 15.44 -1.93 13.43
N PRO A 11 15.68 -1.36 12.23
CA PRO A 11 16.25 -2.08 11.10
C PRO A 11 17.72 -2.49 11.31
N SER A 12 18.36 -1.99 12.38
CA SER A 12 19.75 -2.28 12.77
C SER A 12 19.88 -3.50 13.68
N THR A 13 18.78 -4.07 14.18
CA THR A 13 18.84 -5.23 15.12
C THR A 13 18.98 -6.57 14.39
N SER A 14 18.74 -6.61 13.09
CA SER A 14 18.98 -7.80 12.28
C SER A 14 20.48 -7.99 12.04
N ILE A 15 21.03 -9.08 12.58
CA ILE A 15 22.47 -9.40 12.55
C ILE A 15 23.08 -9.53 11.15
N ASN A 16 22.28 -9.84 10.11
CA ASN A 16 22.81 -10.07 8.76
C ASN A 16 22.25 -9.13 7.67
N TYR A 17 20.94 -8.85 7.65
CA TYR A 17 20.32 -8.02 6.60
C TYR A 17 19.10 -7.26 7.10
N SER A 18 19.04 -5.95 6.80
CA SER A 18 17.92 -5.05 7.08
C SER A 18 16.75 -5.23 6.10
N LEU A 19 16.21 -6.44 6.00
CA LEU A 19 15.18 -6.82 5.02
C LEU A 19 13.81 -6.15 5.24
N ASN A 20 13.64 -5.33 6.29
CA ASN A 20 12.40 -4.57 6.54
C ASN A 20 12.00 -3.71 5.33
N TRP A 21 12.94 -3.22 4.54
CA TRP A 21 12.64 -2.38 3.37
C TRP A 21 12.05 -3.15 2.19
N LEU A 22 12.22 -4.48 2.14
CA LEU A 22 11.53 -5.31 1.13
C LEU A 22 10.01 -5.27 1.30
N SER A 23 9.52 -4.93 2.49
CA SER A 23 8.08 -4.77 2.73
C SER A 23 7.43 -3.67 1.87
N LEU A 24 8.21 -2.69 1.41
CA LEU A 24 7.75 -1.64 0.49
C LEU A 24 7.33 -2.19 -0.88
N MET A 25 7.78 -3.39 -1.24
CA MET A 25 7.40 -4.03 -2.50
C MET A 25 6.08 -4.80 -2.42
N ILE A 26 5.54 -5.04 -1.22
CA ILE A 26 4.32 -5.82 -1.02
C ILE A 26 3.09 -5.16 -1.68
N PRO A 27 2.86 -3.83 -1.57
CA PRO A 27 1.74 -3.19 -2.24
C PRO A 27 1.69 -3.42 -3.75
N LEU A 28 2.85 -3.49 -4.42
CA LEU A 28 2.94 -3.74 -5.87
C LEU A 28 2.49 -5.15 -6.25
N ILE A 29 2.68 -6.14 -5.37
CA ILE A 29 2.30 -7.53 -5.61
C ILE A 29 0.80 -7.75 -5.33
N THR A 30 0.28 -7.10 -4.30
CA THR A 30 -1.12 -7.30 -3.84
C THR A 30 -2.17 -6.71 -4.76
N LEU A 31 -1.82 -5.75 -5.61
CA LEU A 31 -2.79 -5.13 -6.52
C LEU A 31 -3.27 -6.14 -7.59
N PRO A 32 -4.59 -6.32 -7.75
CA PRO A 32 -5.14 -7.23 -8.74
C PRO A 32 -4.78 -6.76 -10.16
N LYS A 33 -4.07 -7.63 -10.90
CA LYS A 33 -3.74 -7.40 -12.31
C LYS A 33 -4.83 -7.99 -13.20
N GLN A 34 -5.10 -7.33 -14.33
CA GLN A 34 -6.02 -7.84 -15.34
C GLN A 34 -5.29 -8.84 -16.24
N PHE A 35 -5.50 -10.14 -15.99
CA PHE A 35 -4.93 -11.21 -16.83
C PHE A 35 -5.87 -11.65 -17.97
N TRP A 36 -7.18 -11.49 -17.78
CA TRP A 36 -8.20 -11.97 -18.70
C TRP A 36 -9.08 -10.82 -19.22
N LEU A 37 -9.75 -11.06 -20.35
CA LEU A 37 -10.74 -10.13 -20.92
C LEU A 37 -11.87 -9.83 -19.92
N LYS A 38 -12.34 -10.84 -19.18
CA LYS A 38 -13.32 -10.66 -18.12
C LYS A 38 -12.63 -10.22 -16.83
N LYS A 39 -13.11 -9.11 -16.27
CA LYS A 39 -12.64 -8.58 -14.98
C LYS A 39 -13.01 -9.53 -13.85
N SER A 40 -12.06 -9.84 -12.97
CA SER A 40 -12.31 -10.62 -11.75
C SER A 40 -13.10 -9.81 -10.73
N LYS A 41 -13.73 -10.47 -9.75
CA LYS A 41 -14.46 -9.80 -8.67
C LYS A 41 -13.56 -8.80 -7.90
N ASN A 42 -12.32 -9.19 -7.61
CA ASN A 42 -11.35 -8.33 -6.91
C ASN A 42 -10.99 -7.09 -7.73
N LEU A 43 -10.81 -7.24 -9.05
CA LEU A 43 -10.54 -6.12 -9.95
C LEU A 43 -11.75 -5.18 -10.06
N LEU A 44 -12.97 -5.73 -10.07
CA LEU A 44 -14.20 -4.93 -10.07
C LEU A 44 -14.33 -4.11 -8.77
N PHE A 45 -14.05 -4.72 -7.62
CA PHE A 45 -14.05 -4.05 -6.33
C PHE A 45 -13.04 -2.90 -6.28
N LEU A 46 -11.80 -3.14 -6.70
CA LEU A 46 -10.78 -2.08 -6.76
C LEU A 46 -11.20 -0.94 -7.71
N MET A 47 -11.81 -1.27 -8.86
CA MET A 47 -12.33 -0.26 -9.78
C MET A 47 -13.45 0.59 -9.19
N MET A 48 -14.30 0.02 -8.33
CA MET A 48 -15.34 0.79 -7.65
C MET A 48 -14.73 1.80 -6.68
N ILE A 49 -13.73 1.40 -5.89
CA ILE A 49 -12.99 2.31 -4.99
C ILE A 49 -12.29 3.41 -5.80
N ASN A 50 -11.61 3.07 -6.89
CA ASN A 50 -10.94 4.05 -7.76
C ASN A 50 -11.91 5.07 -8.35
N LYS A 51 -13.09 4.64 -8.79
CA LYS A 51 -14.12 5.53 -9.33
C LYS A 51 -14.65 6.48 -8.26
N PHE A 52 -14.85 5.99 -7.04
CA PHE A 52 -15.27 6.81 -5.92
C PHE A 52 -14.23 7.89 -5.60
N LEU A 53 -12.97 7.51 -5.44
CA LEU A 53 -11.86 8.45 -5.18
C LEU A 53 -11.70 9.48 -6.31
N LEU A 54 -11.78 9.07 -7.57
CA LEU A 54 -11.71 9.99 -8.70
C LEU A 54 -12.86 10.99 -8.69
N LYS A 55 -14.06 10.58 -8.25
CA LYS A 55 -15.21 11.48 -8.14
C LYS A 55 -15.00 12.55 -7.06
N GLU A 56 -14.47 12.17 -5.90
CA GLU A 56 -14.09 13.10 -4.83
C GLU A 56 -12.99 14.07 -5.32
N PHE A 57 -11.94 13.55 -5.96
CA PHE A 57 -10.85 14.37 -6.46
C PHE A 57 -11.20 15.20 -7.71
N ASN A 58 -12.27 14.87 -8.43
CA ASN A 58 -12.75 15.70 -9.53
C ASN A 58 -13.16 17.10 -9.04
N MET A 59 -13.60 17.24 -7.78
CA MET A 59 -13.86 18.55 -7.19
C MET A 59 -12.59 19.42 -7.09
N LEU A 60 -11.41 18.79 -7.00
CA LEU A 60 -10.09 19.43 -6.93
C LEU A 60 -9.44 19.64 -8.32
N LYS A 61 -10.04 19.15 -9.42
CA LYS A 61 -9.50 19.18 -10.79
C LYS A 61 -9.63 20.55 -11.49
N LYS A 62 -9.08 21.63 -10.93
CA LYS A 62 -8.84 22.86 -11.73
C LYS A 62 -7.67 22.71 -12.74
N ASN A 63 -7.60 21.59 -13.48
CA ASN A 63 -6.60 21.23 -14.52
C ASN A 63 -5.32 20.48 -14.08
N LYS A 64 -5.23 19.93 -12.86
CA LYS A 64 -4.06 19.14 -12.41
C LYS A 64 -4.33 17.63 -12.41
N ILE A 65 -4.49 17.02 -13.59
CA ILE A 65 -4.72 15.57 -13.73
C ILE A 65 -3.56 14.75 -13.11
N PHE A 66 -2.32 15.17 -13.35
CA PHE A 66 -1.14 14.51 -12.81
C PHE A 66 -1.10 14.51 -11.27
N GLY A 67 -1.55 15.60 -10.64
CA GLY A 67 -1.64 15.70 -9.19
C GLY A 67 -2.67 14.72 -8.60
N VAL A 68 -3.83 14.57 -9.24
CA VAL A 68 -4.85 13.60 -8.83
C VAL A 68 -4.35 12.16 -8.93
N ILE A 69 -3.61 11.84 -10.01
CA ILE A 69 -3.01 10.52 -10.18
C ILE A 69 -2.01 10.26 -9.05
N ASN A 70 -1.08 11.19 -8.79
CA ASN A 70 -0.10 11.04 -7.71
C ASN A 70 -0.75 10.92 -6.33
N LEU A 71 -1.79 11.70 -6.04
CA LEU A 71 -2.55 11.59 -4.79
C LEU A 71 -3.22 10.23 -4.65
N SER A 72 -3.85 9.75 -5.72
CA SER A 72 -4.51 8.44 -5.71
C SER A 72 -3.52 7.29 -5.52
N THR A 73 -2.35 7.33 -6.16
CA THR A 73 -1.34 6.27 -6.03
C THR A 73 -0.72 6.25 -4.63
N LEU A 74 -0.40 7.42 -4.07
CA LEU A 74 0.08 7.55 -2.69
C LEU A 74 -0.95 7.04 -1.69
N PHE A 75 -2.22 7.39 -1.88
CA PHE A 75 -3.31 6.91 -1.03
C PHE A 75 -3.39 5.38 -1.00
N PHE A 76 -3.36 4.71 -2.16
CA PHE A 76 -3.41 3.25 -2.22
C PHE A 76 -2.17 2.59 -1.62
N LEU A 77 -0.99 3.17 -1.82
CA LEU A 77 0.25 2.64 -1.27
C LEU A 77 0.21 2.64 0.27
N ILE A 78 -0.17 3.76 0.88
CA ILE A 78 -0.29 3.88 2.33
C ILE A 78 -1.40 2.98 2.88
N LEU A 79 -2.56 2.92 2.20
CA LEU A 79 -3.67 2.08 2.62
C LEU A 79 -3.27 0.61 2.69
N ILE A 80 -2.59 0.09 1.67
CA ILE A 80 -2.19 -1.32 1.62
C ILE A 80 -1.11 -1.62 2.66
N ILE A 81 -0.13 -0.74 2.83
CA ILE A 81 0.91 -0.90 3.87
C ILE A 81 0.24 -1.00 5.25
N ASN A 82 -0.64 -0.05 5.59
CA ASN A 82 -1.30 -0.04 6.89
C ASN A 82 -2.25 -1.23 7.09
N PHE A 83 -2.97 -1.65 6.04
CA PHE A 83 -3.84 -2.84 6.11
C PHE A 83 -3.03 -4.10 6.41
N LEU A 84 -1.84 -4.23 5.81
CA LEU A 84 -0.95 -5.36 6.08
C LEU A 84 -0.37 -5.32 7.50
N GLY A 85 -0.10 -4.14 8.05
CA GLY A 85 0.36 -3.97 9.43
C GLY A 85 -0.65 -4.37 10.51
N LEU A 86 -1.91 -4.60 10.17
CA LEU A 86 -2.91 -5.10 11.11
C LEU A 86 -2.80 -6.62 11.34
N PHE A 87 -2.13 -7.36 10.46
CA PHE A 87 -1.92 -8.79 10.66
C PHE A 87 -0.83 -9.04 11.70
N PRO A 88 -0.96 -10.09 12.52
CA PRO A 88 0.04 -10.42 13.51
C PRO A 88 1.39 -10.66 12.83
N TYR A 89 2.45 -10.12 13.43
CA TYR A 89 3.85 -10.27 12.99
C TYR A 89 4.22 -9.62 11.64
N ILE A 90 3.37 -8.76 11.05
CA ILE A 90 3.74 -7.94 9.89
C ILE A 90 4.19 -6.55 10.37
N PHE A 91 5.46 -6.21 10.14
CA PHE A 91 6.01 -4.90 10.46
C PHE A 91 6.01 -4.01 9.22
N THR A 92 5.30 -2.89 9.33
CA THR A 92 5.15 -1.92 8.24
C THR A 92 6.28 -0.90 8.26
N PRO A 93 6.85 -0.52 7.11
CA PRO A 93 7.94 0.45 7.01
C PRO A 93 7.48 1.90 7.26
N SER A 94 6.20 2.12 7.55
CA SER A 94 5.60 3.42 7.82
C SER A 94 5.68 3.86 9.29
N SER A 95 5.94 2.94 10.22
CA SER A 95 6.14 3.23 11.65
C SER A 95 7.56 3.69 11.93
#